data_AF-A0A1F3VL39-F1
#
_entry.id   AF-A0A1F3VL39-F1
#
_cell.length_a   1.000
_cell.length_b   1.000
_cell.length_c   1.000
_cell.angle_alpha   90.00
_cell.angle_beta   90.00
_cell.angle_gamma   90.00
#
_symmetry.space_group_name_H-M   'P 1'
#
loop_
_entity.id
_entity.type
_entity.pdbx_description
1 polymer ?
#
loop_
_entity_poly.entity_id
_entity_poly.type
_entity_poly.pdbx_seq_one_letter_code
_entity_poly.pdbx_strand_id
1 'polypeptide(L)' 'MSTFDSDYKFETYEEFYGDIKQVQQLIDACQICGSRLMINHLTDYTNLLVQESAICPECGNKNRKKVHVLN' A
#
# COMPACT_ATOMS: atom_id res chain seq x y z
N MET A 1 -7.64 -24.64 0.85
CA MET A 1 -6.26 -24.50 0.34
C MET A 1 -6.05 -23.02 0.06
N SER A 2 -5.35 -22.34 0.96
CA SER A 2 -5.20 -20.88 0.98
C SER A 2 -4.35 -20.42 -0.19
N THR A 3 -4.97 -19.78 -1.17
CA THR A 3 -4.28 -19.13 -2.30
C THR A 3 -3.35 -18.07 -1.71
N PHE A 4 -2.03 -18.27 -1.76
CA PHE A 4 -1.07 -17.23 -1.47
C PHE A 4 -1.33 -16.09 -2.47
N ASP A 5 -1.95 -15.03 -1.96
CA ASP A 5 -2.36 -13.85 -2.71
C ASP A 5 -1.10 -13.18 -3.24
N SER A 6 -0.78 -13.47 -4.52
CA SER A 6 0.49 -13.17 -5.17
C SER A 6 0.63 -11.69 -5.57
N ASP A 7 -0.21 -10.82 -5.01
CA ASP A 7 -0.29 -9.39 -5.33
C ASP A 7 0.57 -8.51 -4.42
N TYR A 8 1.27 -9.07 -3.44
CA TYR A 8 2.20 -8.32 -2.59
C TYR A 8 3.51 -8.04 -3.34
N LYS A 9 3.73 -6.78 -3.71
CA LYS A 9 4.99 -6.31 -4.31
C LYS A 9 5.86 -5.63 -3.27
N PHE A 10 7.18 -5.78 -3.37
CA PHE A 10 8.10 -5.00 -2.56
C PHE A 10 7.95 -3.51 -2.88
N GLU A 11 8.04 -2.66 -1.86
CA GLU A 11 7.98 -1.22 -2.06
C GLU A 11 9.19 -0.73 -2.88
N THR A 12 8.90 -0.14 -4.04
CA THR A 12 9.86 0.67 -4.80
C THR A 12 9.56 2.15 -4.58
N TYR A 13 10.58 2.92 -4.23
CA TYR A 13 10.46 4.37 -4.03
C TYR A 13 10.45 5.16 -5.34
N GLU A 14 10.81 4.50 -6.45
CA GLU A 14 10.91 5.09 -7.78
C GLU A 14 9.57 5.60 -8.33
N GLU A 15 8.45 5.10 -7.79
CA GLU A 15 7.10 5.51 -8.18
C GLU A 15 6.65 6.83 -7.52
N PHE A 16 7.37 7.30 -6.49
CA PHE A 16 7.06 8.53 -5.78
C PHE A 16 7.91 9.68 -6.33
N TYR A 17 7.30 10.49 -7.20
CA TYR A 17 7.94 11.67 -7.79
C TYR A 17 7.06 12.91 -7.57
N GLY A 18 7.69 14.07 -7.44
CA GLY A 18 7.02 15.36 -7.32
C GLY A 18 7.09 16.01 -5.94
N ASP A 19 6.22 16.99 -5.72
CA ASP A 19 6.12 17.76 -4.48
C ASP A 19 5.60 16.90 -3.32
N ILE A 20 5.91 17.29 -2.08
CA ILE A 20 5.49 16.55 -0.86
C ILE A 20 3.97 16.31 -0.86
N LYS A 21 3.18 17.31 -1.27
CA LYS A 21 1.72 17.20 -1.36
C LYS A 21 1.26 16.20 -2.42
N GLN A 22 1.98 16.11 -3.54
CA GLN A 22 1.68 15.17 -4.62
C GLN A 22 2.00 13.74 -4.20
N VAL A 23 3.18 13.53 -3.60
CA VAL A 23 3.56 12.23 -3.05
C VAL A 23 2.59 11.77 -1.98
N GLN A 24 2.18 12.68 -1.08
CA GLN A 24 1.20 12.36 -0.05
C GLN A 24 -0.17 11.99 -0.64
N GLN A 25 -0.61 12.67 -1.71
CA GLN A 25 -1.83 12.28 -2.43
C GLN A 25 -1.68 10.92 -3.14
N LEU A 26 -0.51 10.60 -3.70
CA LEU A 26 -0.25 9.30 -4.31
C LEU A 26 -0.32 8.15 -3.29
N ILE A 27 0.04 8.43 -2.03
CA ILE A 27 0.03 7.45 -0.94
C ILE A 27 -1.36 7.33 -0.29
N ASP A 28 -1.97 8.45 0.11
CA ASP A 28 -3.21 8.48 0.90
C ASP A 28 -4.48 8.45 0.05
N ALA A 29 -4.45 8.84 -1.24
CA ALA A 29 -5.66 9.00 -2.04
C ALA A 29 -5.81 7.92 -3.13
N CYS A 30 -7.06 7.49 -3.33
CA CYS A 30 -7.40 6.59 -4.41
C CYS A 30 -7.25 7.28 -5.76
N GLN A 31 -6.50 6.68 -6.69
CA GLN A 31 -6.26 7.25 -8.03
C GLN A 31 -7.51 7.25 -8.93
N ILE A 32 -8.62 6.64 -8.49
CA ILE A 32 -9.87 6.57 -9.25
C ILE A 32 -10.87 7.62 -8.75
N CYS A 33 -11.14 7.65 -7.44
CA CYS A 33 -12.17 8.49 -6.85
C CYS A 33 -11.62 9.63 -5.98
N GLY A 34 -10.31 9.69 -5.73
CA GLY A 34 -9.67 10.71 -4.91
C GLY A 34 -9.99 10.64 -3.41
N SER A 35 -10.77 9.65 -2.96
CA SER A 35 -11.07 9.48 -1.54
C SER A 35 -9.88 8.87 -0.80
N ARG A 36 -9.85 9.07 0.53
CA ARG A 36 -8.76 8.59 1.38
C ARG A 36 -8.78 7.07 1.49
N LEU A 37 -7.65 6.45 1.24
CA LEU A 37 -7.45 5.01 1.34
C LEU A 37 -7.37 4.58 2.80
N MET A 38 -7.97 3.44 3.10
CA MET A 38 -7.76 2.75 4.36
C MET A 38 -6.53 1.85 4.21
N ILE A 39 -5.46 2.22 4.91
CA ILE A 39 -4.19 1.51 4.90
C ILE A 39 -4.12 0.64 6.16
N ASN A 40 -3.80 -0.63 5.99
CA ASN A 40 -3.60 -1.59 7.07
C ASN A 40 -2.18 -2.14 7.01
N HIS A 41 -1.45 -2.07 8.12
CA HIS A 41 -0.09 -2.58 8.25
C HIS A 41 -0.08 -3.81 9.16
N LEU A 42 0.32 -4.95 8.60
CA LEU A 42 0.58 -6.19 9.33
C LEU A 42 2.08 -6.37 9.49
N THR A 43 2.59 -6.06 10.68
CA THR A 43 4.01 -6.17 11.01
C THR A 43 4.35 -7.58 11.50
N ASP A 44 5.29 -8.24 10.84
CA ASP A 44 5.92 -9.49 11.28
C ASP A 44 7.37 -9.20 11.72
N TYR A 45 7.56 -9.11 13.04
CA TYR A 45 8.87 -8.87 13.64
C TYR A 45 9.81 -10.09 13.57
N THR A 46 9.29 -11.28 13.29
CA THR A 46 10.10 -12.51 13.19
C THR A 46 10.90 -12.50 11.90
N ASN A 47 10.25 -12.08 10.82
CA ASN A 47 10.84 -12.01 9.48
C ASN A 47 11.29 -10.60 9.11
N LEU A 48 11.07 -9.60 10.00
CA LEU A 48 11.36 -8.19 9.76
C LEU A 48 10.66 -7.67 8.49
N LEU A 49 9.39 -8.04 8.31
CA LEU A 49 8.57 -7.64 7.17
C LEU A 49 7.31 -6.92 7.65
N VAL A 50 6.89 -5.88 6.92
CA VAL A 50 5.59 -5.24 7.10
C VAL A 50 4.79 -5.42 5.83
N GLN A 51 3.67 -6.13 5.92
CA GLN A 51 2.71 -6.22 4.83
C GLN A 51 1.73 -5.05 4.95
N GLU A 52 1.75 -4.17 3.97
CA GLU A 52 0.80 -3.07 3.84
C GLU A 52 -0.28 -3.43 2.83
N SER A 53 -1.54 -3.20 3.17
CA SER A 53 -2.67 -3.32 2.24
C SER A 53 -3.52 -2.06 2.29
N ALA A 54 -3.79 -1.46 1.13
CA ALA A 54 -4.59 -0.26 0.98
C ALA A 54 -5.89 -0.56 0.22
N ILE A 55 -7.03 -0.24 0.83
CA ILE A 55 -8.36 -0.46 0.27
C ILE A 55 -9.11 0.88 0.26
N CYS A 56 -9.76 1.19 -0.85
CA CYS A 56 -10.63 2.35 -0.91
C CYS A 56 -12.03 2.02 -0.35
N PRO A 57 -12.53 2.69 0.70
CA PRO A 57 -13.84 2.41 1.27
C PRO A 57 -15.00 2.82 0.35
N GLU A 58 -14.79 3.82 -0.51
CA GLU A 58 -15.84 4.37 -1.38
C GLU A 58 -16.03 3.56 -2.68
N CYS A 59 -14.94 3.20 -3.35
CA CYS A 59 -15.01 2.46 -4.62
C CYS A 59 -14.74 0.96 -4.48
N GLY A 60 -14.35 0.49 -3.28
CA GLY A 60 -14.03 -0.91 -3.02
C GLY A 60 -12.77 -1.41 -3.72
N ASN A 61 -12.07 -0.55 -4.47
CA ASN A 61 -10.89 -0.97 -5.21
C ASN A 61 -9.74 -1.27 -4.24
N LYS A 62 -9.10 -2.42 -4.44
CA LYS A 62 -7.86 -2.79 -3.74
C LYS A 62 -6.73 -2.03 -4.43
N ASN A 63 -6.33 -0.91 -3.83
CA ASN A 63 -5.43 0.02 -4.49
C ASN A 63 -3.99 -0.48 -4.46
N ARG A 64 -3.56 -1.13 -3.37
CA ARG A 64 -2.17 -1.57 -3.22
C ARG A 64 -1.99 -2.66 -2.18
N LYS A 65 -1.07 -3.59 -2.46
CA LYS A 65 -0.53 -4.54 -1.49
C LYS A 65 0.99 -4.49 -1.58
N LYS A 66 1.63 -4.08 -0.50
CA LYS A 66 3.04 -3.78 -0.42
C LYS A 66 3.72 -4.58 0.69
N VAL A 67 5.00 -4.88 0.51
CA VAL A 67 5.84 -5.42 1.57
C VAL A 67 7.01 -4.48 1.79
N HIS A 68 7.15 -4.02 3.03
CA HIS A 68 8.27 -3.24 3.51
C HIS A 68 9.20 -4.13 4.32
N VAL A 69 10.51 -3.92 4.20
CA VAL A 69 11.51 -4.64 5.00
C VAL A 69 11.95 -3.74 6.14
N LEU A 70 11.89 -4.24 7.38
CA LEU A 70 12.40 -3.59 8.59
C LEU A 70 13.90 -3.89 8.73
N ASN A 71 14.77 -3.17 8.03
CA ASN A 71 16.23 -3.29 8.20
C ASN A 71 16.88 -1.94 8.42
#